data_AF-A0A2T3QD32-F1
#
_entry.id   AF-A0A2T3QD32-F1
#
_cell.length_a   1.000
_cell.length_b   1.000
_cell.length_c   1.000
_cell.angle_alpha   90.00
_cell.angle_beta   90.00
_cell.angle_gamma   90.00
#
_symmetry.space_group_name_H-M   'P 1'
#
loop_
_entity.id
_entity.type
_entity.pdbx_description
1 polymer ?
#
loop_
_entity_poly.entity_id
_entity_poly.type
_entity_poly.pdbx_seq_one_letter_code
_entity_poly.pdbx_strand_id
1 'polypeptide(L)'
;MNNNVLLAYIDARLIVFGNIKSSNVCDVFGCGRIKASRLFQLYLNQRPSNMKYQASKKCYVQGYVFEPVFLGKRNARQFLDALELILEHN
;
A
#
# COMPACT_ATOMS: atom_id res chain seq x y z
N MET A 1 -8.66 -12.22 -2.33
CA MET A 1 -8.65 -10.74 -2.40
C MET A 1 -8.01 -10.30 -3.71
N ASN A 2 -8.64 -9.38 -4.43
CA ASN A 2 -8.18 -8.91 -5.74
C ASN A 2 -6.89 -8.07 -5.61
N ASN A 3 -5.89 -8.34 -6.45
CA ASN A 3 -4.64 -7.55 -6.49
C ASN A 3 -4.90 -6.05 -6.68
N ASN A 4 -5.98 -5.65 -7.34
CA ASN A 4 -6.35 -4.24 -7.53
C ASN A 4 -6.65 -3.53 -6.20
N VAL A 5 -7.27 -4.21 -5.24
CA VAL A 5 -7.55 -3.63 -3.91
C VAL A 5 -6.26 -3.48 -3.10
N LEU A 6 -5.36 -4.46 -3.20
CA LEU A 6 -4.06 -4.44 -2.54
C LEU A 6 -3.17 -3.30 -3.08
N LEU A 7 -3.15 -3.09 -4.41
CA LEU A 7 -2.40 -2.01 -5.02
C LEU A 7 -3.02 -0.63 -4.68
N ALA A 8 -4.36 -0.53 -4.64
CA ALA A 8 -5.05 0.68 -4.19
C ALA A 8 -4.77 1.02 -2.71
N TYR A 9 -4.59 0.00 -1.86
CA TYR A 9 -4.17 0.21 -0.48
C TYR A 9 -2.76 0.79 -0.38
N ILE A 10 -1.83 0.33 -1.23
CA ILE A 10 -0.47 0.90 -1.26
C ILE A 10 -0.54 2.39 -1.61
N ASP A 11 -1.31 2.76 -2.65
CA ASP A 11 -1.54 4.16 -3.01
C ASP A 11 -2.11 4.97 -1.84
N ALA A 12 -3.23 4.52 -1.27
CA ALA A 12 -3.90 5.23 -0.19
C ALA A 12 -2.99 5.42 1.03
N ARG A 13 -2.22 4.39 1.38
CA ARG A 13 -1.32 4.42 2.52
C ARG A 13 -0.13 5.35 2.29
N LEU A 14 0.43 5.37 1.09
CA LEU A 14 1.48 6.32 0.72
C LEU A 14 0.96 7.76 0.74
N ILE A 15 -0.27 8.02 0.25
CA ILE A 15 -0.90 9.35 0.31
C ILE A 15 -1.06 9.83 1.76
N VAL A 16 -1.61 8.99 2.63
CA VAL A 16 -2.02 9.42 3.99
C VAL A 16 -0.84 9.46 4.95
N PHE A 17 0.09 8.51 4.85
CA PHE A 17 1.16 8.33 5.84
C PHE A 17 2.57 8.56 5.26
N GLY A 18 2.72 8.72 3.95
CA GLY A 18 4.03 8.89 3.30
C GLY A 18 4.93 7.65 3.32
N ASN A 19 4.48 6.53 3.90
CA ASN A 19 5.28 5.30 4.00
C ASN A 19 4.42 4.05 4.14
N ILE A 20 5.03 2.90 3.84
CA ILE A 20 4.41 1.58 3.97
C ILE A 20 5.45 0.52 4.33
N LYS A 21 5.10 -0.34 5.29
CA LYS A 21 5.87 -1.53 5.69
C LYS A 21 5.16 -2.79 5.23
N SER A 22 5.91 -3.88 5.08
CA SER A 22 5.32 -5.20 4.82
C SER A 22 4.32 -5.59 5.90
N SER A 23 4.58 -5.27 7.17
CA SER A 23 3.64 -5.54 8.27
C SER A 23 2.29 -4.88 8.03
N ASN A 24 2.23 -3.65 7.52
CA ASN A 24 0.95 -3.00 7.23
C ASN A 24 0.09 -3.81 6.25
N VAL A 25 0.71 -4.40 5.23
CA VAL A 25 0.02 -5.27 4.28
C VAL A 25 -0.33 -6.62 4.93
N CYS A 26 0.57 -7.18 5.73
CA CYS A 26 0.32 -8.44 6.43
C CYS A 26 -0.86 -8.34 7.40
N ASP A 27 -0.89 -7.27 8.20
CA ASP A 27 -1.88 -7.04 9.26
C ASP A 27 -3.27 -6.80 8.65
N VAL A 28 -3.35 -5.99 7.59
CA VAL A 28 -4.63 -5.67 6.91
C VAL A 28 -5.15 -6.84 6.08
N PHE A 29 -4.29 -7.70 5.52
CA PHE A 29 -4.71 -8.71 4.53
C PHE A 29 -4.43 -10.16 4.95
N GLY A 30 -4.07 -10.39 6.21
CA GLY A 30 -3.80 -11.73 6.76
C GLY A 30 -2.76 -12.50 5.95
N CYS A 31 -1.70 -11.83 5.48
CA CYS A 31 -0.76 -12.42 4.52
C CYS A 31 0.68 -12.52 5.05
N GLY A 32 1.46 -13.45 4.51
CA GLY A 32 2.87 -13.61 4.87
C GLY A 32 3.78 -12.56 4.20
N ARG A 33 4.95 -12.31 4.79
CA ARG A 33 5.93 -11.31 4.30
C ARG A 33 6.36 -11.53 2.85
N ILE A 34 6.46 -12.78 2.39
CA ILE A 34 6.81 -13.12 1.00
C ILE A 34 5.75 -12.55 0.05
N LYS A 35 4.46 -12.68 0.39
CA LYS A 35 3.36 -12.14 -0.42
C LYS A 35 3.36 -10.61 -0.40
N ALA A 36 3.56 -9.98 0.75
CA ALA A 36 3.71 -8.54 0.83
C ALA A 36 4.88 -8.02 -0.03
N SER A 37 6.03 -8.71 -0.01
CA SER A 37 7.19 -8.37 -0.84
C SER A 37 6.87 -8.48 -2.34
N ARG A 38 6.19 -9.55 -2.77
CA ARG A 38 5.74 -9.71 -4.16
C ARG A 38 4.77 -8.60 -4.59
N LEU A 39 3.89 -8.15 -3.70
CA LEU A 39 2.98 -7.02 -3.98
C LEU A 39 3.74 -5.71 -4.17
N PHE A 40 4.76 -5.44 -3.35
CA PHE A 40 5.60 -4.25 -3.54
C PHE A 40 6.37 -4.29 -4.86
N GLN A 41 6.88 -5.46 -5.26
CA GLN A 41 7.51 -5.63 -6.56
C GLN A 41 6.51 -5.42 -7.70
N LEU A 42 5.31 -5.98 -7.60
CA LEU A 42 4.25 -5.77 -8.59
C LEU A 42 3.86 -4.30 -8.73
N TYR A 43 3.78 -3.58 -7.61
CA TYR A 43 3.51 -2.15 -7.59
C TYR A 43 4.65 -1.34 -8.24
N LEU A 44 5.90 -1.61 -7.85
CA LEU A 44 7.09 -0.94 -8.40
C LEU A 44 7.29 -1.21 -9.89
N ASN A 45 7.01 -2.42 -10.36
CA ASN A 45 7.11 -2.74 -11.79
C ASN A 45 6.18 -1.89 -12.65
N GLN A 46 5.05 -1.46 -12.09
CA GLN A 46 4.08 -0.61 -12.78
C GLN A 46 4.31 0.88 -12.52
N ARG A 47 4.77 1.25 -11.31
CA ARG A 47 5.04 2.63 -10.90
C ARG A 47 6.36 2.73 -10.12
N PRO A 48 7.52 2.67 -10.81
CA PRO A 48 8.82 2.65 -10.15
C PRO A 48 9.13 3.91 -9.33
N SER A 49 8.59 5.06 -9.73
CA SER A 49 8.81 6.36 -9.09
C SER A 49 7.96 6.59 -7.84
N ASN A 50 6.90 5.80 -7.63
CA ASN A 50 5.92 6.07 -6.57
C ASN A 50 6.43 5.77 -5.17
N MET A 51 7.42 4.90 -5.04
CA MET A 51 8.02 4.64 -3.73
C MET A 51 9.46 4.19 -3.83
N LYS A 52 10.23 4.47 -2.78
CA LYS A 52 11.63 4.05 -2.65
C LYS A 52 11.82 3.35 -1.33
N TYR A 53 12.60 2.28 -1.33
CA TYR A 53 12.96 1.61 -0.08
C TYR A 53 13.96 2.47 0.72
N GLN A 54 13.61 2.77 1.97
CA GLN A 54 14.47 3.47 2.93
C GLN A 54 15.00 2.47 3.97
N ALA A 55 16.24 2.02 3.79
CA ALA A 55 16.86 0.97 4.60
C ALA A 55 16.91 1.31 6.10
N SER A 56 17.20 2.57 6.46
CA SER A 56 17.26 3.01 7.86
C SER A 56 15.93 2.87 8.61
N LYS A 57 14.79 2.95 7.89
CA LYS A 57 13.45 2.81 8.45
C LYS A 57 12.81 1.45 8.15
N LYS A 58 13.49 0.61 7.36
CA LYS A 58 13.01 -0.70 6.88
C LYS A 58 11.60 -0.63 6.29
N CYS A 59 11.33 0.41 5.50
CA CYS A 59 10.04 0.66 4.87
C CYS A 59 10.21 1.26 3.47
N TYR A 60 9.14 1.24 2.70
CA TYR A 60 9.02 2.08 1.50
C TYR A 60 8.47 3.44 1.91
N VAL A 61 9.02 4.49 1.33
CA VAL A 61 8.54 5.87 1.47
C VAL A 61 8.02 6.36 0.14
N GLN A 62 7.02 7.25 0.19
CA GLN A 62 6.46 7.90 -0.98
C GLN A 62 7.56 8.57 -1.80
N GLY A 63 7.55 8.34 -3.10
CA GLY A 63 8.47 8.97 -4.03
C GLY A 63 8.08 10.42 -4.31
N TYR A 64 9.03 11.19 -4.83
CA TYR A 64 8.83 12.62 -5.10
C TYR A 64 7.81 12.86 -6.23
N VAL A 65 7.87 12.05 -7.30
CA VAL A 65 6.95 12.10 -8.43
C VAL A 65 5.92 10.97 -8.27
N PHE A 66 5.03 11.15 -7.29
CA PHE A 66 4.06 10.14 -6.91
C PHE A 66 2.74 10.28 -7.68
N GLU A 67 2.31 9.20 -8.33
CA GLU A 67 1.06 9.13 -9.11
C GLU A 67 0.19 7.93 -8.69
N PRO A 68 -0.85 8.12 -7.86
CA PRO A 68 -1.65 7.01 -7.29
C PRO A 68 -2.71 6.46 -8.25
N VAL A 69 -2.27 5.68 -9.24
CA VAL A 69 -3.16 5.21 -10.32
C VAL A 69 -4.12 4.07 -9.93
N PHE A 70 -3.80 3.28 -8.91
CA PHE A 70 -4.60 2.15 -8.48
C PHE A 70 -5.75 2.57 -7.55
N LEU A 71 -5.52 3.59 -6.72
CA LEU A 71 -6.59 4.20 -5.94
C LEU A 71 -7.57 4.96 -6.84
N GLY A 72 -7.06 5.60 -7.90
CA GLY A 72 -7.86 6.38 -8.84
C GLY A 72 -8.45 7.63 -8.17
N LYS A 73 -9.73 7.94 -8.45
CA LYS A 73 -10.41 9.14 -7.92
C LYS A 73 -10.94 8.99 -6.48
N ARG A 74 -10.71 7.86 -5.83
CA ARG A 74 -11.22 7.60 -4.48
C ARG A 74 -10.44 8.43 -3.44
N ASN A 75 -11.12 8.86 -2.38
CA ASN A 75 -10.47 9.52 -1.26
C ASN A 75 -9.63 8.49 -0.47
N ALA A 76 -8.34 8.77 -0.31
CA ALA A 76 -7.40 7.84 0.33
C ALA A 76 -7.74 7.54 1.78
N ARG A 77 -8.15 8.56 2.55
CA ARG A 77 -8.48 8.37 3.97
C ARG A 77 -9.74 7.53 4.13
N GLN A 78 -10.81 7.89 3.43
CA GLN A 78 -12.07 7.14 3.46
C GLN A 78 -11.88 5.69 2.99
N PHE A 79 -11.02 5.46 1.99
CA PHE A 79 -10.70 4.11 1.54
C PHE A 79 -10.04 3.25 2.63
N LEU A 80 -9.11 3.84 3.39
CA LEU A 80 -8.45 3.14 4.49
C LEU A 80 -9.41 2.90 5.67
N ASP A 81 -10.19 3.91 6.06
CA ASP A 81 -11.17 3.78 7.14
C ASP A 81 -12.21 2.69 6.81
N ALA A 82 -12.65 2.60 5.55
CA ALA A 82 -13.57 1.54 5.09
C ALA A 82 -12.94 0.14 5.14
N LEU A 83 -11.63 0.01 4.86
CA LEU A 83 -10.94 -1.28 5.00
C LEU A 83 -10.81 -1.70 6.46
N GLU A 84 -10.53 -0.76 7.36
CA GLU A 84 -10.43 -1.01 8.80
C GLU A 84 -11.77 -1.50 9.37
N LEU A 85 -12.88 -0.83 9.01
CA LEU A 85 -14.22 -1.26 9.41
C LEU A 85 -14.54 -2.70 8.97
N ILE A 86 -14.16 -3.09 7.75
CA ILE A 86 -14.38 -4.47 7.28
C ILE A 86 -13.58 -5.46 8.12
N LEU A 87 -12.35 -5.11 8.52
CA LEU A 87 -11.49 -6.01 9.29
C LEU A 87 -11.92 -6.16 10.74
N GLU A 88 -12.53 -5.15 11.34
CA GLU A 88 -13.08 -5.22 12.71
C GLU A 88 -14.31 -6.13 12.81
N HIS A 89 -14.97 -6.42 11.69
CA HIS A 89 -16.22 -7.22 11.63
C HIS A 89 -15.99 -8.66 11.13
N ASN A 90 -14.75 -9.11 10.99
CA ASN A 90 -14.37 -10.49 10.64
C ASN A 90 -13.55 -11.15 11.76
#